data_AF-A0A915PQ51-F1
#
_entry.id   AF-A0A915PQ51-F1
#
_cell.length_a   1.000
_cell.length_b   1.000
_cell.length_c   1.000
_cell.angle_alpha   90.00
_cell.angle_beta   90.00
_cell.angle_gamma   90.00
#
_symmetry.space_group_name_H-M   'P 1'
#
loop_
_entity.id
_entity.type
_entity.pdbx_description
1 polymer ?
#
loop_
_entity_poly.entity_id
_entity_poly.type
_entity_poly.pdbx_seq_one_letter_code
_entity_poly.pdbx_strand_id
1 'polypeptide(L)' 'MAIFQNAIPKPPIPLLEHTLKRYQEYVSVVVNNDQMKLSRIEKAVAEFRIIGTRLQKKLEKIANEEDNWVKR' A
#
# COMPACT_ATOMS: atom_id res chain seq x y z
N MET A 1 -24.44 -16.58 -28.33
CA MET A 1 -23.74 -15.31 -28.04
C MET A 1 -23.45 -15.28 -26.54
N ALA A 2 -22.24 -15.69 -26.12
CA ALA A 2 -21.86 -15.58 -24.71
C ALA A 2 -21.48 -14.13 -24.44
N ILE A 3 -22.29 -13.43 -23.66
CA ILE A 3 -21.96 -12.09 -23.15
C ILE A 3 -20.77 -12.30 -22.20
N PHE A 4 -19.64 -11.62 -22.45
CA PHE A 4 -18.49 -11.66 -21.54
C PHE A 4 -18.95 -11.18 -20.15
N GLN A 5 -19.27 -12.10 -19.25
CA GLN A 5 -19.57 -11.84 -17.83
C GLN A 5 -18.30 -11.53 -17.01
N ASN A 6 -17.19 -11.20 -17.66
CA ASN A 6 -15.94 -10.88 -16.99
C ASN A 6 -15.69 -9.37 -17.07
N ALA A 7 -16.46 -8.61 -16.29
CA ALA A 7 -16.05 -7.26 -15.94
C ALA A 7 -14.67 -7.33 -15.26
N ILE A 8 -13.73 -6.47 -15.68
CA ILE A 8 -12.42 -6.39 -15.04
C ILE A 8 -12.65 -6.12 -13.54
N PRO A 9 -12.08 -6.93 -12.63
CA PRO A 9 -12.29 -6.74 -11.21
C PRO A 9 -11.76 -5.38 -10.76
N LYS A 10 -12.44 -4.77 -9.79
CA LYS A 10 -11.95 -3.54 -9.16
C LYS A 10 -10.52 -3.76 -8.63
N PRO A 11 -9.61 -2.78 -8.75
CA PRO A 11 -8.28 -2.92 -8.19
C PRO A 11 -8.35 -3.22 -6.69
N PRO A 12 -7.68 -4.28 -6.20
CA PRO A 12 -7.71 -4.61 -4.78
C PRO A 12 -6.90 -3.61 -3.98
N ILE A 13 -7.27 -3.40 -2.71
CA ILE A 13 -6.42 -2.65 -1.78
C ILE A 13 -5.53 -3.64 -1.02
N PRO A 14 -4.19 -3.52 -1.12
CA PRO A 14 -3.31 -4.34 -0.32
C PRO A 14 -3.39 -3.96 1.16
N LEU A 15 -3.16 -4.92 2.04
CA LEU A 15 -3.06 -4.65 3.47
C LEU A 15 -1.91 -3.66 3.73
N LEU A 16 -2.15 -2.71 4.63
CA LEU A 16 -1.15 -1.72 5.03
C LEU A 16 0.15 -2.40 5.49
N GLU A 17 0.05 -3.43 6.34
CA GLU A 17 1.18 -4.19 6.84
C GLU A 17 2.01 -4.86 5.74
N HIS A 18 1.32 -5.47 4.77
CA HIS A 18 1.99 -6.09 3.63
C HIS A 18 2.76 -5.03 2.83
N THR A 19 2.13 -3.88 2.58
CA THR A 19 2.71 -2.78 1.81
C THR A 19 3.94 -2.19 2.51
N LEU A 20 3.85 -1.93 3.81
CA LEU A 20 4.97 -1.39 4.60
C LEU A 20 6.14 -2.36 4.66
N LYS A 21 5.87 -3.67 4.81
CA LYS A 21 6.92 -4.69 4.77
C LYS A 21 7.65 -4.70 3.43
N ARG A 22 6.91 -4.74 2.31
CA ARG A 22 7.50 -4.71 0.96
C ARG A 22 8.30 -3.43 0.71
N TYR A 23 7.83 -2.29 1.23
CA TYR A 23 8.56 -1.03 1.18
C TYR A 23 9.91 -1.12 1.92
N GLN A 24 9.94 -1.67 3.14
CA GLN A 24 11.17 -1.83 3.91
C GLN A 24 12.16 -2.79 3.21
N GLU A 25 11.66 -3.90 2.64
CA GLU A 25 12.47 -4.83 1.83
C GLU A 25 13.08 -4.14 0.60
N TYR A 26 12.33 -3.26 -0.07
CA TYR A 26 12.85 -2.50 -1.21
C TYR A 26 13.92 -1.48 -0.78
N VAL A 27 13.63 -0.73 0.29
CA VAL A 27 14.53 0.28 0.83
C VAL A 27 15.88 -0.32 1.22
N SER A 28 15.90 -1.51 1.83
CA SER A 28 17.16 -2.13 2.27
C SER A 28 18.15 -2.36 1.13
N VAL A 29 17.63 -2.66 -0.06
CA VAL A 29 18.42 -2.77 -1.30
C VAL A 29 18.86 -1.38 -1.79
N VAL A 30 17.94 -0.41 -1.84
CA VAL A 30 18.21 0.94 -2.37
C VAL A 30 19.24 1.70 -1.53
N VAL A 31 19.20 1.58 -0.21
CA VAL A 31 20.15 2.26 0.67
C VAL A 31 21.49 1.54 0.76
N ASN A 32 21.70 0.48 -0.03
CA ASN A 32 22.93 -0.30 -0.11
C ASN A 32 23.44 -0.72 1.27
N ASN A 33 22.52 -1.19 2.13
CA ASN A 33 22.81 -1.62 3.50
C ASN A 33 23.39 -0.55 4.45
N ASP A 34 23.18 0.75 4.14
CA ASP A 34 23.46 1.86 5.06
C ASP A 34 22.55 1.76 6.31
N GLN A 35 23.13 1.27 7.40
CA GLN A 35 22.42 0.98 8.65
C GLN A 35 21.78 2.22 9.28
N MET A 36 22.39 3.40 9.12
CA MET A 36 21.83 4.63 9.66
C MET A 36 20.58 5.05 8.90
N LYS A 37 20.59 4.93 7.57
CA LYS A 37 19.40 5.20 6.74
C LYS A 37 18.30 4.16 6.97
N LEU A 38 18.66 2.89 7.08
CA LEU A 38 17.73 1.81 7.42
C LEU A 38 16.99 2.09 8.72
N SER A 39 17.73 2.35 9.81
CA SER A 39 17.15 2.63 11.12
C SER A 39 16.20 3.84 11.10
N ARG A 40 16.55 4.91 10.39
CA ARG A 40 15.68 6.09 10.21
C ARG A 40 14.38 5.73 9.50
N ILE A 41 14.43 4.88 8.49
CA ILE A 41 13.26 4.48 7.71
C ILE A 41 12.37 3.52 8.51
N GLU A 42 12.96 2.57 9.25
CA GLU A 42 12.22 1.70 10.16
C GLU A 42 11.45 2.51 11.21
N LYS A 43 12.09 3.53 11.79
CA LYS A 43 11.43 4.46 12.71
C LYS A 43 10.29 5.22 12.03
N ALA A 44 10.51 5.76 10.84
CA ALA A 44 9.48 6.47 10.09
C ALA A 44 8.29 5.56 9.74
N VAL A 45 8.54 4.30 9.37
CA VAL A 45 7.48 3.30 9.14
C VAL A 45 6.72 2.99 10.43
N ALA A 46 7.42 2.85 11.55
CA ALA A 46 6.81 2.63 12.86
C ALA A 46 5.88 3.78 13.26
N GLU A 47 6.33 5.03 13.11
CA GLU A 47 5.54 6.24 13.37
C GLU A 47 4.36 6.37 12.39
N PHE A 48 4.57 6.03 11.12
CA PHE A 48 3.53 6.11 10.10
C PHE A 48 2.36 5.15 10.39
N ARG A 49 2.58 3.98 10.99
CA ARG A 49 1.51 2.98 11.23
C ARG A 49 0.25 3.54 11.88
N ILE A 50 0.41 4.47 12.83
CA ILE A 50 -0.71 5.10 13.55
C ILE A 50 -1.60 5.89 12.56
N ILE A 51 -1.00 6.78 11.78
CA ILE A 51 -1.74 7.62 10.82
C ILE A 51 -2.14 6.79 9.59
N GLY A 52 -1.26 5.90 9.15
CA GLY A 52 -1.44 4.97 8.03
C GLY A 52 -2.67 4.09 8.20
N THR A 53 -2.95 3.59 9.41
CA THR A 53 -4.18 2.81 9.68
C THR A 53 -5.44 3.63 9.40
N ARG A 54 -5.44 4.92 9.79
CA ARG A 54 -6.55 5.83 9.52
C ARG A 54 -6.67 6.15 8.02
N LEU A 55 -5.54 6.31 7.33
CA LEU A 55 -5.51 6.55 5.89
C LEU A 55 -5.97 5.32 5.09
N GLN A 56 -5.58 4.12 5.52
CA GLN A 56 -5.99 2.84 4.94
C GLN A 56 -7.51 2.68 4.96
N LYS A 57 -8.17 2.97 6.09
CA LYS A 57 -9.64 2.95 6.18
C LYS A 57 -10.31 3.95 5.24
N LYS A 58 -9.69 5.12 5.03
CA LYS A 58 -10.20 6.11 4.06
C LYS A 58 -10.02 5.60 2.63
N LEU A 59 -8.91 4.94 2.33
CA LEU A 59 -8.65 4.32 1.03
C LEU A 59 -9.66 3.21 0.73
N GLU A 60 -9.94 2.34 1.72
CA GLU A 60 -10.98 1.31 1.65
C GLU A 60 -12.36 1.88 1.35
N LYS A 61 -12.71 3.00 2.00
CA LYS A 61 -13.94 3.71 1.67
C LYS A 61 -13.97 4.21 0.22
N ILE A 62 -12.88 4.81 -0.27
CA ILE A 62 -12.77 5.28 -1.66
C ILE A 62 -12.92 4.11 -2.65
N ALA A 63 -12.25 2.98 -2.42
CA ALA A 63 -12.35 1.83 -3.32
C ALA A 63 -13.71 1.14 -3.32
N ASN A 64 -14.47 1.26 -2.24
CA ASN A 64 -15.86 0.80 -2.21
C ASN A 64 -16.76 1.68 -3.11
N GLU A 65 -16.49 2.98 -3.15
CA GLU A 65 -17.29 3.97 -3.88
C GLU A 65 -16.89 4.09 -5.37
N GLU A 66 -15.61 3.87 -5.70
CA GLU A 66 -15.08 4.03 -7.06
C GLU A 66 -14.84 2.67 -7.77
N ASP A 67 -14.95 2.63 -9.09
CA ASP A 67 -14.62 1.42 -9.87
C ASP A 67 -13.11 1.24 -10.06
N ASN A 68 -12.35 2.33 -10.00
CA ASN A 68 -10.89 2.32 -10.07
C ASN A 68 -10.30 3.47 -9.23
N TRP A 69 -10.10 3.20 -7.93
CA TRP A 69 -9.55 4.16 -6.97
C TRP A 69 -8.10 4.61 -7.24
N VAL A 70 -7.39 3.91 -8.14
CA VAL A 70 -6.00 4.23 -8.51
C VAL A 70 -5.95 5.32 -9.57
N LYS A 71 -6.98 5.42 -10.43
CA LYS A 71 -7.06 6.37 -11.56
C LYS A 71 -7.91 7.60 -11.23
N ARG A 72 -7.63 8.24 -10.11
CA ARG A 72 -8.27 9.51 -9.75
C ARG A 72 -7.62 10.70 -10.42
#